data_AF-A0ABD1W0I0-F1
#
_entry.id   AF-A0ABD1W0I0-F1
#
_cell.length_a   1.000
_cell.length_b   1.000
_cell.length_c   1.000
_cell.angle_alpha   90.00
_cell.angle_beta   90.00
_cell.angle_gamma   90.00
#
_symmetry.space_group_name_H-M   'P 1'
#
loop_
_entity.id
_entity.type
_entity.pdbx_description
1 polymer ?
#
loop_
_entity_poly.entity_id
_entity_poly.type
_entity_poly.pdbx_seq_one_letter_code
_entity_poly.pdbx_strand_id
1 'polypeptide(L)'
;MSSGEIERESGKMGGRPWPWLDTSLPFLGMVLAVTALATNMIISKMAMSSGTSFFILSLYSNALATLIVFPFAFFFHRSKRSPMTFPVIWRIFLLAVFGYLAEICSYAGINYSSPTLSTAMLNLVPAFTYILAVIFRMEEVHLGRFSTISKSVGTVVSIAGGVCRILLAGASFLTSSWCILQASILKMYPAEMMIVAFYCLFVTIQSATGSLIAERDLTAWRIEADMGLVAIFYSAIVNIAFRLYVTAWCLSRTDVLYLGSVAGALVLIIGFYMVMWGKAKEGEMNKGTGIINQYFPFVARRA
;
A
#
# COMPACT_ATOMS: atom_id res chain seq x y z
N MET A 1 48.98 -8.14 32.38
CA MET A 1 48.23 -7.19 31.53
C MET A 1 47.84 -6.02 32.40
N SER A 2 48.45 -4.87 32.15
CA SER A 2 48.34 -3.68 33.03
C SER A 2 47.04 -2.94 32.76
N SER A 3 46.44 -2.32 33.77
CA SER A 3 45.22 -1.50 33.67
C SER A 3 45.30 -0.41 32.59
N GLY A 4 46.52 0.01 32.21
CA GLY A 4 46.77 0.99 31.14
C GLY A 4 46.74 0.42 29.71
N GLU A 5 46.72 -0.91 29.53
CA GLU A 5 46.53 -1.54 28.21
C GLU A 5 45.03 -1.70 27.87
N ILE A 6 44.17 -1.90 28.88
CA ILE A 6 42.71 -2.00 28.71
C ILE A 6 42.12 -0.65 28.29
N GLU A 7 42.62 0.47 28.83
CA GLU A 7 42.20 1.82 28.39
C GLU A 7 42.71 2.18 26.99
N ARG A 8 43.89 1.68 26.57
CA ARG A 8 44.42 1.92 25.22
C ARG A 8 43.70 1.13 24.13
N GLU A 9 43.05 0.01 24.47
CA GLU A 9 42.15 -0.69 23.54
C GLU A 9 40.74 -0.10 23.55
N SER A 10 40.24 0.39 24.69
CA SER A 10 38.96 1.09 24.79
C SER A 10 38.93 2.41 23.98
N GLY A 11 40.06 3.14 23.93
CA GLY A 11 40.20 4.39 23.16
C GLY A 11 40.37 4.21 21.64
N LYS A 12 40.40 2.98 21.12
CA LYS A 12 40.51 2.70 19.67
C LYS A 12 39.20 2.24 19.01
N MET A 13 38.12 2.15 19.78
CA MET A 13 36.78 2.06 19.19
C MET A 13 36.31 3.48 18.90
N GLY A 14 36.56 3.95 17.68
CA GLY A 14 35.96 5.15 17.11
C GLY A 14 34.44 5.00 16.97
N GLY A 15 33.75 4.86 18.10
CA GLY A 15 32.30 4.84 18.19
C GLY A 15 31.77 6.21 17.81
N ARG A 16 30.84 6.23 16.86
CA ARG A 16 30.10 7.45 16.53
C ARG A 16 29.49 8.03 17.82
N PRO A 17 29.44 9.36 18.00
CA PRO A 17 29.01 9.98 19.25
C PRO A 17 27.54 9.66 19.65
N TRP A 18 26.76 9.04 18.77
CA TRP A 18 25.34 8.78 18.98
C TRP A 18 24.93 7.35 18.60
N PRO A 19 25.17 6.35 19.47
CA PRO A 19 24.82 4.94 19.21
C PRO A 19 23.31 4.70 19.02
N TRP A 20 22.48 5.53 19.65
CA TRP A 20 21.02 5.47 19.54
C TRP A 20 20.51 5.88 18.15
N LEU A 21 21.28 6.67 17.39
CA LEU A 21 20.95 7.05 16.02
C LEU A 21 21.00 5.82 15.10
N ASP A 22 22.01 4.97 15.26
CA ASP A 22 22.15 3.74 14.44
C ASP A 22 21.03 2.73 14.71
N THR A 23 20.42 2.75 15.91
CA THR A 23 19.26 1.90 16.24
C THR A 23 17.93 2.48 15.74
N SER A 24 17.80 3.81 15.69
CA SER A 24 16.55 4.48 15.30
C SER A 24 16.42 4.80 13.80
N LEU A 25 17.54 4.85 13.07
CA LEU A 25 17.55 5.14 11.63
C LEU A 25 16.71 4.17 10.78
N PRO A 26 16.74 2.84 10.98
CA PRO A 26 15.87 1.92 10.23
C PRO A 26 14.38 2.16 10.49
N PHE A 27 14.01 2.57 11.70
CA PHE A 27 12.62 2.91 12.03
C PHE A 27 12.18 4.17 11.27
N LEU A 28 13.00 5.23 11.32
CA LEU A 28 12.74 6.46 10.56
C LEU A 28 12.65 6.16 9.05
N GLY A 29 13.56 5.33 8.53
CA GLY A 29 13.54 4.89 7.14
C GLY A 29 12.23 4.18 6.77
N MET A 30 11.75 3.26 7.60
CA MET A 30 10.46 2.59 7.36
C MET A 30 9.27 3.56 7.41
N VAL A 31 9.26 4.54 8.32
CA VAL A 31 8.22 5.59 8.35
C VAL A 31 8.25 6.41 7.06
N LEU A 32 9.43 6.79 6.58
CA LEU A 32 9.59 7.50 5.31
C LEU A 32 9.13 6.65 4.11
N ALA A 33 9.41 5.35 4.12
CA ALA A 33 8.96 4.43 3.07
C ALA A 33 7.44 4.28 3.04
N VAL A 34 6.79 4.17 4.22
CA VAL A 34 5.32 4.06 4.34
C VAL A 34 4.64 5.36 3.94
N THR A 35 5.20 6.51 4.34
CA THR A 35 4.65 7.84 3.97
C THR A 35 4.80 8.12 2.47
N ALA A 36 5.93 7.74 1.87
CA ALA A 36 6.12 7.78 0.41
C ALA A 36 5.05 6.94 -0.32
N LEU A 37 4.79 5.71 0.16
CA LEU A 37 3.75 4.84 -0.39
C LEU A 37 2.35 5.45 -0.27
N ALA A 38 1.98 5.96 0.91
CA ALA A 38 0.67 6.55 1.15
C ALA A 38 0.43 7.80 0.28
N THR A 39 1.43 8.67 0.18
CA THR A 39 1.35 9.88 -0.65
C THR A 39 1.25 9.51 -2.13
N ASN A 40 2.00 8.49 -2.56
CA ASN A 40 1.90 7.95 -3.92
C ASN A 40 0.50 7.47 -4.26
N MET A 41 -0.17 6.76 -3.34
CA MET A 41 -1.55 6.31 -3.55
C MET A 41 -2.52 7.48 -3.79
N ILE A 42 -2.36 8.58 -3.07
CA ILE A 42 -3.21 9.77 -3.21
C ILE A 42 -2.93 10.45 -4.56
N ILE A 43 -1.66 10.68 -4.90
CA ILE A 43 -1.26 11.34 -6.15
C ILE A 43 -1.68 10.50 -7.37
N SER A 44 -1.44 9.19 -7.34
CA SER A 44 -1.88 8.27 -8.37
C SER A 44 -3.41 8.24 -8.49
N LYS A 45 -4.16 8.32 -7.38
CA LYS A 45 -5.62 8.43 -7.43
C LYS A 45 -6.07 9.73 -8.10
N MET A 46 -5.40 10.85 -7.83
CA MET A 46 -5.70 12.12 -8.50
C MET A 46 -5.45 12.03 -10.01
N ALA A 47 -4.33 11.44 -10.44
CA ALA A 47 -4.06 11.19 -11.87
C ALA A 47 -5.08 10.24 -12.51
N MET A 48 -5.48 9.18 -11.82
CA MET A 48 -6.52 8.27 -12.31
C MET A 48 -7.87 8.97 -12.44
N SER A 49 -8.19 9.89 -11.52
CA SER A 49 -9.44 10.66 -11.59
C SER A 49 -9.46 11.70 -12.71
N SER A 50 -8.30 12.14 -13.22
CA SER A 50 -8.21 12.97 -14.43
C SER A 50 -8.29 12.18 -15.74
N GLY A 51 -8.38 10.84 -15.66
CA GLY A 51 -8.50 9.95 -16.82
C GLY A 51 -7.22 9.19 -17.17
N THR A 52 -6.13 9.35 -16.40
CA THR A 52 -4.89 8.60 -16.65
C THR A 52 -5.07 7.11 -16.30
N SER A 53 -4.78 6.22 -17.25
CA SER A 53 -4.79 4.77 -16.98
C SER A 53 -3.71 4.37 -15.98
N PHE A 54 -4.05 3.54 -15.00
CA PHE A 54 -3.10 3.06 -13.99
C PHE A 54 -2.03 2.12 -14.57
N PHE A 55 -2.30 1.46 -15.70
CA PHE A 55 -1.29 0.66 -16.41
C PHE A 55 -0.19 1.56 -16.97
N ILE A 56 -0.60 2.63 -17.63
CA ILE A 56 0.29 3.62 -18.25
C ILE A 56 1.10 4.35 -17.19
N LEU A 57 0.43 4.76 -16.10
CA LEU A 57 1.09 5.35 -14.94
C LEU A 57 2.16 4.41 -14.37
N SER A 58 1.85 3.11 -14.22
CA SER A 58 2.80 2.10 -13.73
C SER A 58 3.99 1.94 -14.69
N LEU A 59 3.75 1.79 -15.99
CA LEU A 59 4.81 1.62 -16.99
C LEU A 59 5.78 2.81 -17.01
N TYR A 60 5.28 4.04 -17.19
CA TYR A 60 6.14 5.21 -17.30
C TYR A 60 6.92 5.48 -16.01
N SER A 61 6.30 5.27 -14.85
CA SER A 61 6.97 5.44 -13.55
C SER A 61 8.08 4.42 -13.35
N ASN A 62 7.83 3.14 -13.66
CA ASN A 62 8.82 2.07 -13.54
C ASN A 62 9.96 2.22 -14.56
N ALA A 63 9.64 2.62 -15.80
CA ALA A 63 10.64 2.90 -16.82
C ALA A 63 11.58 4.05 -16.41
N LEU A 64 11.02 5.17 -15.94
CA LEU A 64 11.80 6.31 -15.47
C LEU A 64 12.65 5.95 -14.25
N ALA A 65 12.09 5.21 -13.29
CA ALA A 65 12.83 4.75 -12.13
C ALA A 65 13.98 3.81 -12.51
N THR A 66 13.77 2.90 -13.46
CA THR A 66 14.84 2.02 -13.97
C THR A 66 15.95 2.81 -14.63
N LEU A 67 15.62 3.82 -15.44
CA LEU A 67 16.60 4.71 -16.06
C LEU A 67 17.44 5.49 -15.04
N ILE A 68 16.89 5.78 -13.86
CA ILE A 68 17.61 6.48 -12.77
C ILE A 68 18.44 5.49 -11.95
N VAL A 69 17.81 4.42 -11.45
CA VAL A 69 18.39 3.51 -10.46
C VAL A 69 19.44 2.59 -11.07
N PHE A 70 19.22 2.10 -12.29
CA PHE A 70 20.11 1.15 -12.93
C PHE A 70 21.53 1.72 -13.16
N PRO A 71 21.72 2.88 -13.81
CA PRO A 71 23.07 3.46 -13.93
C PRO A 71 23.66 3.81 -12.56
N PHE A 72 22.86 4.35 -11.64
CA PHE A 72 23.32 4.71 -10.29
C PHE A 72 23.89 3.48 -9.55
N ALA A 73 23.20 2.34 -9.59
CA ALA A 73 23.66 1.09 -9.00
C ALA A 73 24.99 0.60 -9.61
N PHE A 74 25.19 0.78 -10.91
CA PHE A 74 26.42 0.38 -11.59
C PHE A 74 27.61 1.30 -11.29
N PHE A 75 27.38 2.61 -11.14
CA PHE A 75 28.44 3.57 -10.80
C PHE A 75 28.96 3.41 -9.37
N PHE A 76 28.07 3.26 -8.38
CA PHE A 76 28.45 3.22 -6.97
C PHE A 76 29.02 1.86 -6.49
N HIS A 77 28.80 0.76 -7.23
CA HIS A 77 29.16 -0.60 -6.79
C HIS A 77 30.22 -1.30 -7.67
N ARG A 78 31.15 -0.54 -8.26
CA ARG A 78 32.14 -1.06 -9.22
C ARG A 78 33.23 -1.98 -8.66
N SER A 79 33.47 -2.01 -7.34
CA SER A 79 34.79 -2.47 -6.83
C SER A 79 34.87 -3.84 -6.13
N LYS A 80 33.76 -4.47 -5.70
CA LYS A 80 33.77 -5.81 -5.06
C LYS A 80 32.47 -6.57 -5.32
N ARG A 81 32.31 -7.17 -6.51
CA ARG A 81 31.11 -7.93 -6.86
C ARG A 81 31.24 -9.39 -6.45
N SER A 82 30.33 -9.88 -5.61
CA SER A 82 29.99 -11.31 -5.63
C SER A 82 29.21 -11.56 -6.94
N PRO A 83 29.57 -12.59 -7.72
CA PRO A 83 28.91 -12.85 -9.01
C PRO A 83 27.43 -13.14 -8.80
N MET A 84 26.59 -12.53 -9.63
CA MET A 84 25.14 -12.70 -9.55
C MET A 84 24.77 -14.04 -10.17
N THR A 85 24.46 -15.03 -9.33
CA THR A 85 24.16 -16.39 -9.76
C THR A 85 22.71 -16.51 -10.23
N PHE A 86 22.44 -17.48 -11.11
CA PHE A 86 21.10 -17.74 -11.64
C PHE A 86 20.01 -17.88 -10.55
N PRO A 87 20.23 -18.58 -9.41
CA PRO A 87 19.25 -18.67 -8.34
C PRO A 87 18.87 -17.32 -7.72
N VAL A 88 19.81 -16.37 -7.64
CA VAL A 88 19.54 -15.02 -7.12
C VAL A 88 18.69 -14.23 -8.11
N ILE A 89 19.05 -14.30 -9.41
CA ILE A 89 18.28 -13.65 -10.49
C ILE A 89 16.84 -14.17 -10.51
N TRP A 90 16.66 -15.48 -10.42
CA TRP A 90 15.33 -16.11 -10.39
C TRP A 90 14.49 -15.64 -9.20
N ARG A 91 15.10 -15.52 -8.01
CA ARG A 91 14.40 -14.98 -6.83
C ARG A 91 14.04 -13.51 -6.99
N ILE A 92 14.89 -12.69 -7.60
CA ILE A 92 14.60 -11.28 -7.88
C ILE A 92 13.49 -11.16 -8.93
N PHE A 93 13.43 -12.06 -9.92
CA PHE A 93 12.31 -12.13 -10.85
C PHE A 93 10.99 -12.49 -10.15
N LEU A 94 10.99 -13.51 -9.27
CA LEU A 94 9.80 -13.84 -8.48
C LEU A 94 9.37 -12.70 -7.57
N LEU A 95 10.34 -12.07 -6.91
CA LEU A 95 10.13 -10.85 -6.15
C LEU A 95 9.42 -9.83 -7.05
N ALA A 96 9.93 -9.57 -8.26
CA ALA A 96 9.33 -8.66 -9.23
C ALA A 96 7.86 -8.97 -9.57
N VAL A 97 7.54 -10.25 -9.81
CA VAL A 97 6.17 -10.70 -10.05
C VAL A 97 5.25 -10.34 -8.88
N PHE A 98 5.64 -10.65 -7.65
CA PHE A 98 4.84 -10.32 -6.46
C PHE A 98 4.64 -8.82 -6.30
N GLY A 99 5.70 -8.03 -6.55
CA GLY A 99 5.66 -6.56 -6.43
C GLY A 99 4.73 -5.93 -7.46
N TYR A 100 4.85 -6.33 -8.73
CA TYR A 100 4.01 -5.83 -9.81
C TYR A 100 2.54 -6.22 -9.64
N LEU A 101 2.26 -7.48 -9.27
CA LEU A 101 0.88 -7.91 -8.99
C LEU A 101 0.28 -7.16 -7.79
N ALA A 102 1.06 -6.96 -6.71
CA ALA A 102 0.61 -6.18 -5.56
C ALA A 102 0.28 -4.74 -5.95
N GLU A 103 1.11 -4.11 -6.78
CA GLU A 103 0.92 -2.75 -7.28
C GLU A 103 -0.36 -2.63 -8.12
N ILE A 104 -0.55 -3.51 -9.12
CA ILE A 104 -1.77 -3.49 -9.94
C ILE A 104 -3.00 -3.76 -9.10
N CYS A 105 -2.99 -4.77 -8.23
CA CYS A 105 -4.14 -5.05 -7.36
C CYS A 105 -4.44 -3.85 -6.45
N SER A 106 -3.42 -3.13 -5.98
CA SER A 106 -3.58 -1.93 -5.18
C SER A 106 -4.17 -0.78 -5.99
N TYR A 107 -3.66 -0.51 -7.19
CA TYR A 107 -4.21 0.53 -8.06
C TYR A 107 -5.61 0.21 -8.55
N ALA A 108 -5.90 -1.02 -8.94
CA ALA A 108 -7.25 -1.46 -9.26
C ALA A 108 -8.17 -1.31 -8.03
N GLY A 109 -7.74 -1.77 -6.86
CA GLY A 109 -8.49 -1.62 -5.61
C GLY A 109 -8.81 -0.16 -5.31
N ILE A 110 -7.84 0.74 -5.44
CA ILE A 110 -8.01 2.19 -5.25
C ILE A 110 -8.86 2.83 -6.34
N ASN A 111 -8.74 2.39 -7.59
CA ASN A 111 -9.50 2.96 -8.69
C ASN A 111 -10.98 2.63 -8.56
N TYR A 112 -11.28 1.37 -8.21
CA TYR A 112 -12.65 0.90 -7.96
C TYR A 112 -13.20 1.28 -6.56
N SER A 113 -12.34 1.67 -5.62
CA SER A 113 -12.76 2.17 -4.30
C SER A 113 -13.05 3.68 -4.37
N SER A 114 -14.34 4.03 -4.39
CA SER A 114 -14.84 5.42 -4.28
C SER A 114 -15.01 5.84 -2.80
N PRO A 115 -14.84 7.13 -2.44
CA PRO A 115 -15.18 7.65 -1.10
C PRO A 115 -16.62 7.33 -0.65
N THR A 116 -17.54 7.11 -1.58
CA THR A 116 -18.93 6.68 -1.34
C THR A 116 -19.03 5.26 -0.73
N LEU A 117 -17.99 4.44 -0.86
CA LEU A 117 -17.98 3.05 -0.37
C LEU A 117 -17.87 2.98 1.16
N SER A 118 -17.16 3.92 1.80
CA SER A 118 -17.10 4.00 3.28
C SER A 118 -18.48 4.33 3.86
N THR A 119 -19.25 5.19 3.17
CA THR A 119 -20.66 5.47 3.48
C THR A 119 -21.57 4.29 3.15
N ALA A 120 -21.29 3.52 2.09
CA ALA A 120 -22.04 2.29 1.75
C ALA A 120 -21.80 1.13 2.74
N MET A 121 -20.65 1.09 3.42
CA MET A 121 -20.36 0.12 4.49
C MET A 121 -21.30 0.30 5.70
N LEU A 122 -21.74 1.53 6.00
CA LEU A 122 -22.73 1.81 7.06
C LEU A 122 -24.17 1.42 6.64
N ASN A 123 -24.43 1.23 5.34
CA ASN A 123 -25.72 0.77 4.81
C ASN A 123 -25.87 -0.76 4.81
N LEU A 124 -24.89 -1.52 5.36
CA LEU A 124 -25.01 -2.97 5.57
C LEU A 124 -25.64 -3.32 6.93
N VAL A 125 -25.81 -2.34 7.83
CA VAL A 125 -26.52 -2.55 9.10
C VAL A 125 -27.95 -3.11 8.86
N PRO A 126 -28.77 -2.58 7.93
CA PRO A 126 -30.08 -3.16 7.62
C PRO A 126 -30.04 -4.59 7.05
N ALA A 127 -29.01 -4.96 6.28
CA ALA A 127 -28.88 -6.29 5.69
C ALA A 127 -28.52 -7.36 6.74
N PHE A 128 -27.61 -7.03 7.68
CA PHE A 128 -27.34 -7.87 8.84
C PHE A 128 -28.55 -7.96 9.78
N THR A 129 -29.28 -6.86 9.98
CA THR A 129 -30.55 -6.86 10.72
C THR A 129 -31.60 -7.75 10.07
N TYR A 130 -31.72 -7.77 8.74
CA TYR A 130 -32.64 -8.65 8.01
C TYR A 130 -32.27 -10.14 8.15
N ILE A 131 -30.99 -10.49 8.00
CA ILE A 131 -30.52 -11.87 8.20
C ILE A 131 -30.76 -12.32 9.64
N LEU A 132 -30.50 -11.46 10.62
CA LEU A 132 -30.79 -11.74 12.02
C LEU A 132 -32.30 -11.88 12.27
N ALA A 133 -33.15 -11.02 11.70
CA ALA A 133 -34.61 -11.10 11.83
C ALA A 133 -35.21 -12.37 11.20
N VAL A 134 -34.64 -12.84 10.09
CA VAL A 134 -35.00 -14.12 9.45
C VAL A 134 -34.55 -15.31 10.30
N ILE A 135 -33.33 -15.28 10.84
CA ILE A 135 -32.81 -16.33 11.75
C ILE A 135 -33.64 -16.39 13.04
N PHE A 136 -34.05 -15.25 13.59
CA PHE A 136 -34.92 -15.16 14.78
C PHE A 136 -36.42 -15.31 14.47
N ARG A 137 -36.80 -15.60 13.22
CA ARG A 137 -38.17 -15.96 12.80
C ARG A 137 -39.23 -14.87 13.08
N MET A 138 -38.95 -13.62 12.71
CA MET A 138 -39.82 -12.47 12.98
C MET A 138 -40.61 -11.86 11.78
N GLU A 139 -40.75 -12.48 10.59
CA GLU A 139 -41.60 -11.89 9.52
C GLU A 139 -42.20 -12.90 8.49
N GLU A 140 -43.50 -12.76 8.20
CA GLU A 140 -44.21 -13.41 7.08
C GLU A 140 -44.20 -12.49 5.83
N VAL A 141 -43.95 -13.06 4.65
CA VAL A 141 -43.61 -12.31 3.43
C VAL A 141 -44.80 -12.22 2.46
N HIS A 142 -45.35 -11.01 2.26
CA HIS A 142 -46.30 -10.69 1.17
C HIS A 142 -45.61 -9.89 0.04
N LEU A 143 -45.82 -10.34 -1.20
CA LEU A 143 -45.11 -9.89 -2.40
C LEU A 143 -45.75 -8.67 -3.07
N GLY A 144 -45.07 -7.52 -2.99
CA GLY A 144 -45.31 -6.38 -3.86
C GLY A 144 -44.60 -5.10 -3.37
N ARG A 145 -43.77 -4.47 -4.23
CA ARG A 145 -43.20 -3.10 -4.07
C ARG A 145 -41.92 -2.97 -3.22
N PHE A 146 -40.96 -2.15 -3.70
CA PHE A 146 -39.65 -1.73 -3.12
C PHE A 146 -38.63 -2.84 -2.69
N SER A 147 -39.09 -3.98 -2.17
CA SER A 147 -38.27 -5.10 -1.71
C SER A 147 -37.39 -5.71 -2.81
N THR A 148 -37.89 -5.82 -4.04
CA THR A 148 -37.16 -6.43 -5.17
C THR A 148 -36.01 -5.56 -5.67
N ILE A 149 -36.18 -4.22 -5.72
CA ILE A 149 -35.11 -3.28 -6.12
C ILE A 149 -34.03 -3.22 -5.02
N SER A 150 -34.42 -3.25 -3.75
CA SER A 150 -33.46 -3.33 -2.64
C SER A 150 -32.65 -4.64 -2.66
N LYS A 151 -33.26 -5.77 -3.07
CA LYS A 151 -32.60 -7.08 -3.19
C LYS A 151 -31.62 -7.14 -4.37
N SER A 152 -31.96 -6.55 -5.52
CA SER A 152 -31.06 -6.49 -6.68
C SER A 152 -29.89 -5.53 -6.44
N VAL A 153 -30.15 -4.34 -5.90
CA VAL A 153 -29.12 -3.38 -5.52
C VAL A 153 -28.22 -3.94 -4.42
N GLY A 154 -28.78 -4.61 -3.41
CA GLY A 154 -28.00 -5.26 -2.35
C GLY A 154 -27.07 -6.37 -2.87
N THR A 155 -27.53 -7.19 -3.81
CA THR A 155 -26.71 -8.23 -4.44
C THR A 155 -25.57 -7.63 -5.27
N VAL A 156 -25.85 -6.60 -6.07
CA VAL A 156 -24.83 -5.88 -6.87
C VAL A 156 -23.79 -5.21 -5.96
N VAL A 157 -24.22 -4.58 -4.87
CA VAL A 157 -23.34 -3.96 -3.86
C VAL A 157 -22.50 -5.00 -3.11
N SER A 158 -23.05 -6.17 -2.81
CA SER A 158 -22.33 -7.26 -2.13
C SER A 158 -21.28 -7.92 -3.03
N ILE A 159 -21.57 -8.08 -4.33
CA ILE A 159 -20.62 -8.59 -5.33
C ILE A 159 -19.48 -7.57 -5.51
N ALA A 160 -19.81 -6.28 -5.69
CA ALA A 160 -18.82 -5.21 -5.82
C ALA A 160 -17.93 -5.08 -4.57
N GLY A 161 -18.52 -5.15 -3.37
CA GLY A 161 -17.79 -5.15 -2.11
C GLY A 161 -16.92 -6.39 -1.91
N GLY A 162 -17.38 -7.57 -2.34
CA GLY A 162 -16.62 -8.82 -2.30
C GLY A 162 -15.37 -8.77 -3.20
N VAL A 163 -15.52 -8.30 -4.44
CA VAL A 163 -14.40 -8.13 -5.38
C VAL A 163 -13.36 -7.15 -4.83
N CYS A 164 -13.79 -6.02 -4.24
CA CYS A 164 -12.87 -5.06 -3.64
C CYS A 164 -12.10 -5.64 -2.44
N ARG A 165 -12.77 -6.38 -1.54
CA ARG A 165 -12.10 -7.07 -0.42
C ARG A 165 -11.09 -8.11 -0.90
N ILE A 166 -11.42 -8.87 -1.95
CA ILE A 166 -10.51 -9.87 -2.53
C ILE A 166 -9.28 -9.17 -3.13
N LEU A 167 -9.45 -8.07 -3.85
CA LEU A 167 -8.33 -7.32 -4.44
C LEU A 167 -7.42 -6.71 -3.36
N LEU A 168 -7.99 -6.12 -2.31
CA LEU A 168 -7.22 -5.54 -1.20
C LEU A 168 -6.54 -6.61 -0.32
N ALA A 169 -7.23 -7.72 -0.04
CA ALA A 169 -6.64 -8.85 0.69
C ALA A 169 -5.53 -9.53 -0.13
N GLY A 170 -5.75 -9.70 -1.43
CA GLY A 170 -4.75 -10.19 -2.38
C GLY A 170 -3.52 -9.30 -2.41
N ALA A 171 -3.70 -7.97 -2.54
CA ALA A 171 -2.60 -7.01 -2.48
C ALA A 171 -1.80 -7.11 -1.18
N SER A 172 -2.48 -7.30 -0.04
CA SER A 172 -1.83 -7.44 1.27
C SER A 172 -1.00 -8.73 1.38
N PHE A 173 -1.53 -9.84 0.85
CA PHE A 173 -0.80 -11.11 0.77
C PHE A 173 0.44 -11.00 -0.11
N LEU A 174 0.28 -10.47 -1.34
CA LEU A 174 1.38 -10.27 -2.29
C LEU A 174 2.47 -9.35 -1.72
N THR A 175 2.08 -8.28 -1.02
CA THR A 175 3.02 -7.35 -0.36
C THR A 175 3.77 -8.02 0.81
N SER A 176 3.11 -8.92 1.53
CA SER A 176 3.76 -9.69 2.60
C SER A 176 4.78 -10.68 2.04
N SER A 177 4.40 -11.39 0.96
CA SER A 177 5.31 -12.29 0.24
C SER A 177 6.51 -11.54 -0.35
N TRP A 178 6.28 -10.34 -0.88
CA TRP A 178 7.32 -9.43 -1.36
C TRP A 178 8.35 -9.12 -0.26
N CYS A 179 7.92 -8.69 0.92
CA CYS A 179 8.84 -8.34 2.02
C CYS A 179 9.68 -9.54 2.48
N ILE A 180 9.06 -10.72 2.59
CA ILE A 180 9.75 -11.95 3.01
C ILE A 180 10.79 -12.37 1.96
N LEU A 181 10.44 -12.33 0.68
CA LEU A 181 11.37 -12.64 -0.41
C LEU A 181 12.52 -11.63 -0.47
N GLN A 182 12.24 -10.35 -0.31
CA GLN A 182 13.26 -9.30 -0.31
C GLN A 182 14.26 -9.52 0.84
N ALA A 183 13.78 -9.78 2.06
CA ALA A 183 14.65 -10.12 3.20
C ALA A 183 15.46 -11.41 2.95
N SER A 184 14.85 -12.44 2.33
CA SER A 184 15.54 -13.68 1.99
C SER A 184 16.68 -13.46 0.98
N ILE A 185 16.46 -12.62 -0.04
CA ILE A 185 17.47 -12.31 -1.07
C ILE A 185 18.60 -11.49 -0.47
N LEU A 186 18.30 -10.51 0.39
CA LEU A 186 19.31 -9.67 1.05
C LEU A 186 20.29 -10.48 1.91
N LYS A 187 19.83 -11.58 2.52
CA LYS A 187 20.70 -12.52 3.26
C LYS A 187 21.68 -13.28 2.35
N MET A 188 21.30 -13.53 1.09
CA MET A 188 22.14 -14.23 0.12
C MET A 188 23.05 -13.27 -0.68
N TYR A 189 22.57 -12.05 -0.90
CA TYR A 189 23.23 -11.05 -1.72
C TYR A 189 23.07 -9.66 -1.08
N PRO A 190 24.03 -9.22 -0.24
CA PRO A 190 23.89 -8.01 0.57
C PRO A 190 24.12 -6.70 -0.22
N ALA A 191 23.94 -6.71 -1.55
CA ALA A 191 24.06 -5.52 -2.39
C ALA A 191 22.67 -4.96 -2.71
N GLU A 192 22.15 -4.14 -1.79
CA GLU A 192 20.81 -3.55 -1.80
C GLU A 192 20.49 -2.84 -3.13
N MET A 193 21.36 -1.93 -3.57
CA MET A 193 21.16 -1.13 -4.79
C MET A 193 21.07 -2.00 -6.05
N MET A 194 21.79 -3.12 -6.10
CA MET A 194 21.76 -4.02 -7.24
C MET A 194 20.45 -4.81 -7.28
N ILE A 195 19.96 -5.27 -6.11
CA ILE A 195 18.65 -5.93 -6.00
C ILE A 195 17.56 -4.98 -6.48
N VAL A 196 17.58 -3.72 -6.03
CA VAL A 196 16.58 -2.72 -6.44
C VAL A 196 16.68 -2.43 -7.94
N ALA A 197 17.88 -2.32 -8.50
CA ALA A 197 18.08 -2.09 -9.94
C ALA A 197 17.50 -3.22 -10.81
N PHE A 198 17.80 -4.48 -10.49
CA PHE A 198 17.25 -5.62 -11.23
C PHE A 198 15.75 -5.79 -11.02
N TYR A 199 15.25 -5.52 -9.81
CA TYR A 199 13.82 -5.49 -9.55
C TYR A 199 13.11 -4.47 -10.44
N CYS A 200 13.59 -3.21 -10.49
CA CYS A 200 12.98 -2.17 -11.32
C CYS A 200 13.00 -2.56 -12.80
N LEU A 201 14.09 -3.17 -13.26
CA LEU A 201 14.21 -3.68 -14.62
C LEU A 201 13.14 -4.75 -14.93
N PHE A 202 12.97 -5.74 -14.05
CA PHE A 202 11.95 -6.78 -14.26
C PHE A 202 10.52 -6.25 -14.17
N VAL A 203 10.22 -5.35 -13.23
CA VAL A 203 8.90 -4.71 -13.15
C VAL A 203 8.62 -3.84 -14.37
N THR A 204 9.63 -3.16 -14.92
CA THR A 204 9.47 -2.41 -16.17
C THR A 204 9.09 -3.32 -17.33
N ILE A 205 9.72 -4.51 -17.44
CA ILE A 205 9.37 -5.49 -18.47
C ILE A 205 7.93 -6.00 -18.27
N GLN A 206 7.56 -6.33 -17.04
CA GLN A 206 6.22 -6.82 -16.71
C GLN A 206 5.13 -5.75 -16.91
N SER A 207 5.38 -4.51 -16.48
CA SER A 207 4.48 -3.37 -16.68
C SER A 207 4.35 -2.97 -18.15
N ALA A 208 5.43 -3.06 -18.93
CA ALA A 208 5.37 -2.86 -20.38
C ALA A 208 4.45 -3.89 -21.03
N THR A 209 4.64 -5.17 -20.66
CA THR A 209 3.80 -6.27 -21.16
C THR A 209 2.34 -6.07 -20.77
N GLY A 210 2.05 -5.76 -19.50
CA GLY A 210 0.68 -5.56 -19.02
C GLY A 210 0.00 -4.35 -19.66
N SER A 211 0.72 -3.24 -19.84
CA SER A 211 0.18 -2.03 -20.46
C SER A 211 -0.10 -2.22 -21.94
N LEU A 212 0.77 -2.89 -22.68
CA LEU A 212 0.54 -3.22 -24.10
C LEU A 212 -0.68 -4.14 -24.29
N ILE A 213 -0.95 -5.03 -23.34
CA ILE A 213 -2.12 -5.91 -23.38
C ILE A 213 -3.40 -5.15 -23.03
N ALA A 214 -3.36 -4.31 -21.99
CA ALA A 214 -4.53 -3.62 -21.45
C ALA A 214 -4.94 -2.39 -22.27
N GLU A 215 -3.97 -1.60 -22.73
CA GLU A 215 -4.20 -0.30 -23.36
C GLU A 215 -3.81 -0.36 -24.83
N ARG A 216 -4.75 -0.84 -25.67
CA ARG A 216 -4.56 -0.95 -27.12
C ARG A 216 -4.82 0.36 -27.87
N ASP A 217 -5.48 1.33 -27.23
CA ASP A 217 -5.78 2.62 -27.82
C ASP A 217 -4.57 3.56 -27.71
N LEU A 218 -4.08 4.06 -28.84
CA LEU A 218 -2.94 4.98 -28.92
C LEU A 218 -3.21 6.32 -28.23
N THR A 219 -4.47 6.72 -28.06
CA THR A 219 -4.82 7.95 -27.34
C THR A 219 -4.49 7.88 -25.86
N ALA A 220 -4.58 6.70 -25.24
CA ALA A 220 -4.22 6.49 -23.84
C ALA A 220 -2.71 6.69 -23.60
N TRP A 221 -1.87 6.40 -24.59
CA TRP A 221 -0.40 6.53 -24.51
C TRP A 221 0.09 7.97 -24.56
N ARG A 222 -0.78 8.91 -24.97
CA ARG A 222 -0.47 10.32 -25.07
C ARG A 222 -0.56 10.96 -23.68
N ILE A 223 0.59 11.11 -23.05
CA ILE A 223 0.70 11.78 -21.74
C ILE A 223 0.39 13.27 -21.93
N GLU A 224 -0.73 13.73 -21.39
CA GLU A 224 -0.99 15.17 -21.27
C GLU A 224 -0.16 15.74 -20.11
N ALA A 225 0.29 16.99 -20.23
CA ALA A 225 1.12 17.65 -19.22
C ALA A 225 0.28 18.11 -18.01
N ASP A 226 -0.47 17.19 -17.40
CA ASP A 226 -1.41 17.41 -16.31
C ASP A 226 -0.97 16.69 -15.02
N MET A 227 -1.92 16.35 -14.14
CA MET A 227 -1.67 15.57 -12.92
C MET A 227 -1.02 14.19 -13.19
N GLY A 228 -1.21 13.60 -14.37
CA GLY A 228 -0.59 12.33 -14.76
C GLY A 228 0.93 12.41 -14.80
N LEU A 229 1.48 13.49 -15.36
CA LEU A 229 2.94 13.68 -15.46
C LEU A 229 3.57 13.91 -14.08
N VAL A 230 2.92 14.71 -13.22
CA VAL A 230 3.33 14.90 -11.81
C VAL A 230 3.34 13.56 -11.07
N ALA A 231 2.31 12.74 -11.27
CA ALA A 231 2.22 11.43 -10.66
C ALA A 231 3.34 10.48 -11.14
N ILE A 232 3.71 10.51 -12.42
CA ILE A 232 4.82 9.70 -12.97
C ILE A 232 6.15 10.07 -12.30
N PHE A 233 6.47 11.37 -12.23
CA PHE A 233 7.74 11.82 -11.62
C PHE A 233 7.79 11.52 -10.12
N TYR A 234 6.70 11.80 -9.39
CA TYR A 234 6.61 11.50 -7.97
C TYR A 234 6.75 10.00 -7.72
N SER A 235 6.03 9.19 -8.50
CA SER A 235 6.07 7.74 -8.40
C SER A 235 7.47 7.21 -8.65
N ALA A 236 8.12 7.65 -9.74
CA ALA A 236 9.45 7.17 -10.12
C ALA A 236 10.51 7.50 -9.07
N ILE A 237 10.52 8.75 -8.57
CA ILE A 237 11.60 9.23 -7.71
C ILE A 237 11.35 8.86 -6.24
N VAL A 238 10.17 9.19 -5.71
CA VAL A 238 9.88 9.08 -4.27
C VAL A 238 9.39 7.68 -3.92
N ASN A 239 8.46 7.13 -4.70
CA ASN A 239 7.84 5.84 -4.39
C ASN A 239 8.58 4.62 -4.95
N ILE A 240 9.29 4.74 -6.07
CA ILE A 240 10.04 3.62 -6.64
C ILE A 240 11.49 3.74 -6.20
N ALA A 241 12.26 4.71 -6.71
CA ALA A 241 13.69 4.80 -6.44
C ALA A 241 14.01 4.94 -4.93
N PHE A 242 13.44 5.95 -4.26
CA PHE A 242 13.73 6.20 -2.85
C PHE A 242 13.14 5.11 -1.93
N ARG A 243 11.83 4.84 -2.00
CA ARG A 243 11.17 3.88 -1.10
C ARG A 243 11.77 2.47 -1.21
N LEU A 244 12.04 1.96 -2.42
CA LEU A 244 12.54 0.59 -2.59
C LEU A 244 13.95 0.44 -2.05
N TYR A 245 14.80 1.45 -2.28
CA TYR A 245 16.11 1.50 -1.68
C TYR A 245 16.04 1.53 -0.16
N VAL A 246 15.26 2.45 0.42
CA VAL A 246 15.12 2.57 1.88
C VAL A 246 14.55 1.30 2.49
N THR A 247 13.56 0.67 1.84
CA THR A 247 13.00 -0.61 2.28
C THR A 247 14.06 -1.71 2.25
N ALA A 248 14.85 -1.81 1.17
CA ALA A 248 15.92 -2.79 1.06
C ALA A 248 17.00 -2.58 2.14
N TRP A 249 17.40 -1.33 2.37
CA TRP A 249 18.37 -0.95 3.38
C TRP A 249 17.86 -1.20 4.80
N CYS A 250 16.59 -0.92 5.09
CA CYS A 250 16.00 -1.25 6.40
C CYS A 250 15.94 -2.77 6.59
N LEU A 251 15.53 -3.52 5.57
CA LEU A 251 15.45 -4.98 5.63
C LEU A 251 16.81 -5.67 5.73
N SER A 252 17.90 -5.06 5.25
CA SER A 252 19.25 -5.58 5.49
C SER A 252 19.67 -5.45 6.96
N ARG A 253 18.95 -4.64 7.74
CA ARG A 253 19.14 -4.39 9.17
C ARG A 253 18.07 -5.04 10.06
N THR A 254 17.43 -6.11 9.57
CA THR A 254 16.26 -6.77 10.20
C THR A 254 16.39 -7.15 11.67
N ASP A 255 17.60 -7.36 12.18
CA ASP A 255 17.81 -7.70 13.59
C ASP A 255 17.28 -6.59 14.54
N VAL A 256 17.21 -5.35 14.06
CA VAL A 256 16.70 -4.17 14.80
C VAL A 256 15.18 -3.99 14.63
N LEU A 257 14.58 -4.54 13.58
CA LEU A 257 13.18 -4.27 13.19
C LEU A 257 12.13 -5.08 13.96
N TYR A 258 12.52 -6.15 14.66
CA TYR A 258 11.58 -6.96 15.46
C TYR A 258 10.91 -6.18 16.60
N LEU A 259 11.62 -5.25 17.25
CA LEU A 259 10.99 -4.37 18.25
C LEU A 259 10.06 -3.32 17.62
N GLY A 260 10.46 -2.77 16.46
CA GLY A 260 9.71 -1.74 15.75
C GLY A 260 8.39 -2.26 15.16
N SER A 261 8.35 -3.51 14.70
CA SER A 261 7.14 -4.13 14.16
C SER A 261 6.09 -4.40 15.24
N VAL A 262 6.51 -4.77 16.45
CA VAL A 262 5.62 -4.94 17.61
C VAL A 262 5.00 -3.59 18.01
N ALA A 263 5.81 -2.54 18.13
CA ALA A 263 5.30 -1.20 18.42
C ALA A 263 4.36 -0.68 17.31
N GLY A 264 4.71 -0.89 16.04
CA GLY A 264 3.87 -0.52 14.91
C GLY A 264 2.52 -1.25 14.87
N ALA A 265 2.50 -2.55 15.19
CA ALA A 265 1.26 -3.33 15.29
C ALA A 265 0.35 -2.79 16.41
N LEU A 266 0.90 -2.42 17.56
CA LEU A 266 0.14 -1.81 18.66
C LEU A 266 -0.50 -0.47 18.25
N VAL A 267 0.25 0.38 17.56
CA VAL A 267 -0.27 1.67 17.07
C VAL A 267 -1.40 1.47 16.06
N LEU A 268 -1.28 0.50 15.15
CA LEU A 268 -2.35 0.16 14.19
C LEU A 268 -3.61 -0.36 14.90
N ILE A 269 -3.46 -1.22 15.90
CA ILE A 269 -4.58 -1.73 16.70
C ILE A 269 -5.30 -0.58 17.42
N ILE A 270 -4.53 0.31 18.06
CA ILE A 270 -5.08 1.48 18.77
C ILE A 270 -5.78 2.43 17.79
N GLY A 271 -5.15 2.75 16.67
CA GLY A 271 -5.72 3.62 15.63
C GLY A 271 -7.01 3.06 15.05
N PHE A 272 -7.04 1.75 14.76
CA PHE A 272 -8.25 1.07 14.30
C PHE A 272 -9.38 1.13 15.35
N TYR A 273 -9.06 0.89 16.62
CA TYR A 273 -10.04 0.99 17.71
C TYR A 273 -10.60 2.40 17.86
N MET A 274 -9.75 3.43 17.78
CA MET A 274 -10.16 4.84 17.83
C MET A 274 -11.10 5.22 16.69
N VAL A 275 -10.83 4.75 15.47
CA VAL A 275 -11.71 4.97 14.30
C VAL A 275 -13.06 4.27 14.50
N MET A 276 -13.05 3.00 14.93
CA MET A 276 -14.27 2.24 15.21
C MET A 276 -15.11 2.91 16.30
N TRP A 277 -14.47 3.40 17.35
CA TRP A 277 -15.12 4.16 18.42
C TRP A 277 -15.74 5.46 17.90
N GLY A 278 -15.01 6.21 17.07
CA GLY A 278 -15.53 7.43 16.43
C GLY A 278 -16.76 7.15 15.58
N LYS A 279 -16.71 6.10 14.74
CA LYS A 279 -17.84 5.68 13.90
C LYS A 279 -19.05 5.18 14.71
N ALA A 280 -18.82 4.47 15.81
CA ALA A 280 -19.89 4.06 16.72
C ALA A 280 -20.65 5.27 17.28
N LYS A 281 -19.92 6.31 17.67
CA LYS A 281 -20.49 7.54 18.23
C LYS A 281 -21.22 8.40 17.19
N GLU A 282 -20.73 8.46 15.96
CA GLU A 282 -21.45 9.08 14.83
C GLU A 282 -22.82 8.41 14.58
N GLY A 283 -22.87 7.08 14.70
CA GLY A 283 -24.10 6.31 14.54
C GLY A 283 -25.15 6.61 15.63
N GLU A 284 -24.73 6.82 16.87
CA GLU A 284 -25.62 7.21 17.98
C GLU A 284 -26.17 8.63 17.81
N MET A 285 -25.30 9.57 17.40
CA MET A 285 -25.69 10.96 17.17
C MET A 285 -26.71 11.09 16.03
N ASN A 286 -26.52 10.37 14.92
CA ASN A 286 -27.47 10.36 13.80
C ASN A 286 -28.83 9.74 14.18
N LYS A 287 -28.85 8.72 15.05
CA LYS A 287 -30.11 8.17 15.60
C LYS A 287 -30.84 9.20 16.47
N GLY A 288 -30.12 9.93 17.31
CA GLY A 288 -30.68 11.00 18.13
C GLY A 288 -31.33 12.10 17.29
N THR A 289 -30.63 12.58 16.25
CA THR A 289 -31.16 13.58 15.30
C THR A 289 -32.37 13.07 14.51
N GLY A 290 -32.36 11.80 14.11
CA GLY A 290 -33.50 11.15 13.44
C GLY A 290 -34.75 11.08 14.31
N ILE A 291 -34.58 10.75 15.60
CA ILE A 291 -35.67 10.76 16.58
C ILE A 291 -36.21 12.19 16.76
N ILE A 292 -35.34 13.18 16.95
CA ILE A 292 -35.76 14.58 17.09
C ILE A 292 -36.54 15.06 15.85
N ASN A 293 -36.09 14.72 14.64
CA ASN A 293 -36.81 15.08 13.41
C ASN A 293 -38.15 14.36 13.26
N GLN A 294 -38.29 13.15 13.79
CA GLN A 294 -39.54 12.39 13.78
C GLN A 294 -40.58 12.99 14.74
N TYR A 295 -40.16 13.51 15.89
CA TYR A 295 -41.06 14.10 16.90
C TYR A 295 -41.25 15.63 16.74
N PHE A 296 -40.30 16.33 16.12
CA PHE A 296 -40.33 17.79 15.93
C PHE A 296 -40.01 18.21 14.49
N PRO A 297 -40.83 17.82 13.50
CA PRO A 297 -40.57 18.08 12.07
C PRO A 297 -40.57 19.57 11.70
N PHE A 298 -41.09 20.44 12.57
CA PHE A 298 -41.16 21.88 12.36
C PHE A 298 -39.84 22.62 12.67
N VAL A 299 -38.97 22.06 13.52
CA VAL A 299 -37.69 22.68 13.89
C VAL A 299 -36.66 22.53 12.78
N ALA A 300 -36.69 21.41 12.05
CA ALA A 300 -35.74 21.11 10.97
C ALA A 300 -35.91 21.97 9.70
N ARG A 301 -37.07 22.61 9.50
CA ARG A 301 -37.33 23.44 8.31
C ARG A 301 -36.86 24.89 8.44
N ARG A 302 -36.34 25.30 9.59
CA ARG A 302 -35.89 26.68 9.85
C ARG A 302 -34.36 26.84 10.00
N ALA A 303 -33.59 25.79 9.76
CA ALA A 303 -32.13 25.84 9.70
C ALA A 303 -31.64 25.72 8.26
#